data_AF-A0A4D6WQK6-F1
#
_entry.id   AF-A0A4D6WQK6-F1
#
_cell.length_a   1.000
_cell.length_b   1.000
_cell.length_c   1.000
_cell.angle_alpha   90.00
_cell.angle_beta   90.00
_cell.angle_gamma   90.00
#
_symmetry.space_group_name_H-M   'P 1'
#
loop_
_entity.id
_entity.type
_entity.pdbx_description
1 polymer ?
#
loop_
_entity_poly.entity_id
_entity_poly.type
_entity_poly.pdbx_seq_one_letter_code
_entity_poly.pdbx_strand_id
1 'polypeptide(L)' 'MNNGTKLKKVRKSGFRARIKTVSGRRIIKIRRRKKRYKLSLS' A
#
# COMPACT_ATOMS: atom_id res chain seq x y z
N MET A 1 8.20 -15.05 9.65
CA MET A 1 8.43 -13.67 9.13
C MET A 1 9.55 -13.03 9.96
N ASN A 2 10.81 -13.46 9.81
CA ASN A 2 11.86 -13.04 10.76
C ASN A 2 12.82 -11.95 10.21
N ASN A 3 12.82 -11.69 8.89
CA ASN A 3 13.84 -10.83 8.24
C ASN A 3 13.28 -9.56 7.56
N GLY A 4 12.00 -9.23 7.80
CA GLY A 4 11.33 -8.10 7.16
C GLY A 4 11.42 -6.83 7.99
N THR A 5 12.31 -5.90 7.64
CA THR A 5 12.39 -4.61 8.34
C THR A 5 11.17 -3.72 8.03
N LYS A 6 10.78 -2.85 8.98
CA LYS A 6 9.72 -1.84 8.78
C LYS A 6 9.97 -1.02 7.51
N LEU A 7 11.23 -0.70 7.23
CA LEU A 7 11.66 0.01 6.02
C LEU A 7 11.32 -0.76 4.73
N LYS A 8 11.63 -2.06 4.66
CA LYS A 8 11.30 -2.91 3.50
C LYS A 8 9.78 -2.97 3.28
N LYS A 9 9.00 -3.08 4.36
CA LYS A 9 7.53 -3.12 4.32
C LYS A 9 6.93 -1.83 3.74
N VAL A 10 7.37 -0.66 4.22
CA VAL A 10 6.88 0.64 3.75
C VAL A 10 7.31 0.90 2.30
N ARG A 11 8.55 0.58 1.93
CA ARG A 11 9.02 0.73 0.54
C ARG A 11 8.23 -0.10 -0.46
N LYS A 12 7.85 -1.34 -0.09
CA LYS A 12 7.11 -2.21 -1.01
C LYS A 12 5.61 -1.91 -1.06
N SER A 13 4.99 -1.63 0.09
CA SER A 13 3.54 -1.65 0.24
C SER A 13 2.93 -0.40 0.87
N GLY A 14 3.74 0.60 1.24
CA GLY A 14 3.29 1.88 1.78
C GLY A 14 2.56 2.75 0.76
N PHE A 15 1.91 3.81 1.26
CA PHE A 15 0.98 4.61 0.46
C PHE A 15 1.67 5.30 -0.71
N ARG A 16 2.84 5.92 -0.47
CA ARG A 16 3.64 6.57 -1.52
C ARG A 16 4.06 5.60 -2.63
N ALA A 17 4.43 4.37 -2.27
CA ALA A 17 4.77 3.33 -3.23
C ALA A 17 3.56 2.94 -4.10
N ARG A 18 2.35 2.93 -3.53
CA ARG A 18 1.11 2.68 -4.26
C ARG A 18 0.72 3.84 -5.17
N ILE A 19 0.90 5.10 -4.75
CA ILE A 19 0.50 6.25 -5.58
C ILE A 19 1.43 6.45 -6.79
N LYS A 20 2.71 6.06 -6.69
CA LYS A 20 3.70 6.25 -7.77
C LYS A 20 3.32 5.53 -9.07
N THR A 21 2.78 4.32 -9.00
CA THR A 21 2.48 3.50 -10.19
C THR A 21 1.01 3.51 -10.57
N VAL A 22 0.71 3.31 -11.86
CA VAL A 22 -0.69 3.23 -12.35
C VAL A 22 -1.44 2.09 -11.66
N SER A 23 -0.82 0.91 -11.56
CA SER A 23 -1.40 -0.26 -10.90
C SER A 23 -1.64 -0.04 -9.40
N GLY A 24 -0.70 0.61 -8.70
CA GLY A 24 -0.85 0.94 -7.29
C GLY A 24 -1.99 1.93 -7.04
N ARG A 25 -2.16 2.94 -7.91
CA ARG A 25 -3.32 3.86 -7.86
C ARG A 25 -4.64 3.12 -8.03
N ARG A 26 -4.72 2.15 -8.94
CA ARG A 26 -5.92 1.30 -9.12
C ARG A 26 -6.24 0.50 -7.86
N ILE A 27 -5.24 -0.07 -7.20
CA ILE A 27 -5.44 -0.80 -5.92
C ILE A 27 -6.05 0.12 -4.86
N ILE A 28 -5.52 1.34 -4.68
CA ILE A 28 -6.07 2.29 -3.70
C ILE A 28 -7.52 2.66 -4.04
N LYS A 29 -7.84 2.90 -5.32
CA LYS A 29 -9.22 3.17 -5.77
C LYS A 29 -10.17 2.03 -5.43
N ILE A 30 -9.76 0.78 -5.68
CA ILE A 30 -10.58 -0.41 -5.35
C ILE A 30 -10.78 -0.53 -3.84
N ARG A 31 -9.74 -0.29 -3.04
CA ARG A 31 -9.85 -0.33 -1.56
C ARG A 31 -10.78 0.75 -1.02
N ARG A 32 -10.74 1.97 -1.59
CA ARG A 32 -11.68 3.06 -1.28
C ARG A 32 -13.12 2.70 -1.65
N ARG A 33 -13.35 2.12 -2.83
CA ARG A 33 -14.68 1.64 -3.26
C ARG A 33 -15.24 0.60 -2.29
N LYS A 34 -14.39 -0.30 -1.81
CA LYS A 34 -14.75 -1.32 -0.79
C LYS A 34 -14.83 -0.75 0.63
N LYS A 35 -14.70 0.57 0.83
CA LYS A 35 -14.73 1.25 2.12
C LYS A 35 -13.80 0.63 3.17
N ARG A 36 -12.61 0.18 2.77
CA ARG A 36 -11.63 -0.39 3.70
C ARG A 36 -11.11 0.71 4.63
N TYR A 37 -11.21 0.48 5.95
CA TYR A 37 -10.68 1.38 6.98
C TYR A 37 -9.19 1.71 6.75
N LYS A 38 -8.39 0.72 6.34
CA LYS A 38 -6.97 0.90 5.99
C LYS A 38 -6.75 0.75 4.49
N LEU A 39 -6.27 1.81 3.83
CA LEU A 39 -5.98 1.82 2.39
C LEU A 39 -4.58 1.31 2.06
N SER A 40 -3.61 1.50 2.95
CA SER A 40 -2.23 1.03 2.84
C SER A 40 -1.69 0.58 4.20
N LEU A 41 -0.43 0.11 4.25
CA LEU A 41 0.27 -0.26 5.47
C LEU A 41 0.82 0.93 6.26
N SER A 42 0.95 2.08 5.61
CA SER A 42 1.29 3.38 6.20
C SER A 42 0.05 4.25 6.27
#